data_AF-A0A484LSM3-F1
#
_entry.id   AF-A0A484LSM3-F1
#
_cell.length_a   1.000
_cell.length_b   1.000
_cell.length_c   1.000
_cell.angle_alpha   90.00
_cell.angle_beta   90.00
_cell.angle_gamma   90.00
#
_symmetry.space_group_name_H-M   'P 1'
#
loop_
_entity.id
_entity.type
_entity.pdbx_description
1 polymer ?
#
loop_
_entity_poly.entity_id
_entity_poly.type
_entity_poly.pdbx_seq_one_letter_code
_entity_poly.pdbx_strand_id
1 'polypeptide(L)'
;MRGLANKLKGLKFCIKEWNANHFGNIFTKVKEAEDAAIKAQERFESCNTDENREAFHLANANLLKACKTEENYLAQNANIKWLASGDASTKYFHSLVKGKRRQASIRELKDHSGKVLLDLDLIANYISNHYEATFSEDYTGNLGDIIANIPTVINDLDNQCITTLPLEEEIKAAIWQLNPNSSAGPDGYNEEFFTLLGYHQGRPYQGHS
;
A
#
# COMPACT_ATOMS: atom_id res chain seq x y z
N MET A 1 -22.68 4.03 0.14
CA MET A 1 -21.27 3.61 -0.09
C MET A 1 -20.96 2.10 0.07
N ARG A 2 -21.84 1.25 0.62
CA ARG A 2 -21.55 -0.21 0.81
C ARG A 2 -21.22 -0.99 -0.47
N GLY A 3 -21.79 -0.59 -1.62
CA GLY A 3 -21.58 -1.28 -2.90
C GLY A 3 -20.13 -1.20 -3.42
N LEU A 4 -19.49 -0.03 -3.33
CA LEU A 4 -18.10 0.15 -3.76
C LEU A 4 -17.14 -0.63 -2.85
N ALA A 5 -17.32 -0.54 -1.52
CA ALA A 5 -16.51 -1.28 -0.56
C ALA A 5 -16.56 -2.80 -0.79
N ASN A 6 -17.75 -3.35 -1.09
CA ASN A 6 -17.88 -4.78 -1.40
C ASN A 6 -17.20 -5.17 -2.72
N LYS A 7 -17.27 -4.31 -3.75
CA LYS A 7 -16.55 -4.52 -5.02
C LYS A 7 -15.03 -4.49 -4.83
N LEU A 8 -14.52 -3.50 -4.09
CA LEU A 8 -13.09 -3.40 -3.74
C LEU A 8 -12.60 -4.57 -2.89
N LYS A 9 -13.45 -5.09 -1.99
CA LYS A 9 -13.16 -6.29 -1.21
C LYS A 9 -13.10 -7.55 -2.08
N GLY A 10 -14.00 -7.70 -3.04
CA GLY A 10 -13.96 -8.78 -4.03
C GLY A 10 -12.70 -8.69 -4.90
N LEU A 11 -12.41 -7.50 -5.42
CA LEU A 11 -11.21 -7.25 -6.23
C LEU A 11 -9.92 -7.57 -5.48
N LYS A 12 -9.84 -7.26 -4.18
CA LYS A 12 -8.68 -7.58 -3.34
C LYS A 12 -8.35 -9.07 -3.35
N PHE A 13 -9.37 -9.93 -3.36
CA PHE A 13 -9.17 -11.37 -3.44
C PHE A 13 -8.59 -11.76 -4.80
N CYS A 14 -9.18 -11.28 -5.90
CA CYS A 14 -8.70 -11.53 -7.25
C CYS A 14 -7.26 -11.05 -7.47
N ILE A 15 -6.90 -9.86 -6.96
CA ILE A 15 -5.54 -9.31 -7.05
C ILE A 15 -4.56 -10.18 -6.24
N LYS A 16 -4.95 -10.66 -5.06
CA LYS A 16 -4.11 -11.56 -4.26
C LYS A 16 -3.84 -12.89 -4.97
N GLU A 17 -4.87 -13.48 -5.55
CA GLU A 17 -4.77 -14.71 -6.33
C GLU A 17 -3.89 -14.51 -7.57
N TRP A 18 -4.12 -13.43 -8.31
CA TRP A 18 -3.29 -13.07 -9.46
C TRP A 18 -1.83 -12.84 -9.06
N ASN A 19 -1.57 -12.15 -7.95
CA ASN A 19 -0.23 -11.93 -7.44
C ASN A 19 0.47 -13.25 -7.08
N ALA A 20 -0.24 -14.17 -6.41
CA ALA A 20 0.29 -15.48 -6.07
C ALA A 20 0.62 -16.32 -7.32
N ASN A 21 -0.25 -16.29 -8.34
CA ASN A 21 -0.09 -17.09 -9.55
C ASN A 21 0.94 -16.49 -10.54
N HIS A 22 1.03 -15.17 -10.63
CA HIS A 22 1.90 -14.51 -11.62
C HIS A 22 3.28 -14.18 -11.03
N PHE A 23 3.32 -13.50 -9.88
CA PHE A 23 4.57 -13.07 -9.26
C PHE A 23 5.08 -14.09 -8.24
N GLY A 24 4.20 -14.71 -7.45
CA GLY A 24 4.58 -15.64 -6.39
C GLY A 24 5.50 -14.99 -5.35
N ASN A 25 6.45 -15.75 -4.81
CA ASN A 25 7.46 -15.21 -3.92
C ASN A 25 8.62 -14.60 -4.72
N ILE A 26 8.65 -13.26 -4.79
CA ILE A 26 9.67 -12.49 -5.52
C ILE A 26 11.09 -12.83 -5.03
N PHE A 27 11.30 -12.93 -3.71
CA PHE A 27 12.61 -13.25 -3.13
C PHE A 27 13.08 -14.66 -3.50
N THR A 28 12.16 -15.62 -3.55
CA THR A 28 12.47 -16.98 -4.00
C THR A 28 12.86 -16.99 -5.47
N LYS A 29 12.15 -16.24 -6.33
CA LYS A 29 12.49 -16.13 -7.76
C LYS A 29 13.85 -15.51 -8.01
N VAL A 30 14.25 -14.50 -7.24
CA VAL A 30 15.60 -13.91 -7.32
C VAL A 30 16.65 -14.97 -6.99
N LYS A 31 16.46 -15.71 -5.88
CA LYS A 31 17.38 -16.78 -5.47
C LYS A 31 17.49 -17.89 -6.52
N GLU A 32 16.36 -18.34 -7.08
CA GLU A 32 16.34 -19.36 -8.14
C GLU A 32 17.06 -18.88 -9.41
N ALA A 33 16.89 -17.61 -9.78
CA ALA A 33 17.58 -17.03 -10.93
C ALA A 33 19.09 -16.88 -10.68
N GLU A 34 19.51 -16.56 -9.46
CA GLU A 34 20.91 -16.51 -9.05
C GLU A 34 21.56 -17.89 -9.13
N ASP A 35 20.92 -18.92 -8.56
CA ASP A 35 21.38 -20.31 -8.62
C ASP A 35 21.48 -20.80 -10.09
N ALA A 36 20.54 -20.38 -10.95
CA ALA A 36 20.57 -20.72 -12.37
C ALA A 36 21.70 -20.01 -13.13
N ALA A 37 21.97 -18.74 -12.81
CA ALA A 37 23.06 -17.97 -13.41
C ALA A 37 24.43 -18.55 -13.02
N ILE A 38 24.62 -18.93 -11.75
CA ILE A 38 25.85 -19.58 -11.27
C ILE A 38 26.09 -20.90 -12.02
N LYS A 39 25.07 -21.76 -12.11
CA LYS A 39 25.20 -23.04 -12.84
C LYS A 39 25.50 -22.85 -14.33
N ALA A 40 24.90 -21.83 -14.95
CA ALA A 40 25.16 -21.53 -16.36
C ALA A 40 26.59 -20.99 -16.56
N GLN A 41 27.09 -20.19 -15.61
CA GLN A 41 28.46 -19.70 -15.60
C GLN A 41 29.47 -20.85 -15.46
N GLU A 42 29.28 -21.74 -14.50
CA GLU A 42 30.17 -22.91 -14.29
C GLU A 42 30.25 -23.80 -15.55
N ARG A 43 29.12 -24.00 -16.24
CA ARG A 43 29.06 -24.78 -17.49
C ARG A 43 29.80 -24.08 -18.63
N PHE A 44 29.64 -22.77 -18.76
CA PHE A 44 30.34 -21.97 -19.76
C PHE A 44 31.86 -21.94 -19.53
N GLU A 45 32.29 -21.81 -18.27
CA GLU A 45 33.71 -21.85 -17.88
C GLU A 45 34.32 -23.24 -18.08
N SER A 46 33.54 -24.30 -17.83
CA SER A 46 33.98 -25.69 -18.04
C SER A 46 34.07 -26.07 -19.52
N CYS A 47 33.12 -25.61 -20.34
CA CYS A 47 33.06 -25.91 -21.76
C CYS A 47 32.42 -24.74 -22.54
N ASN A 48 33.25 -23.99 -23.25
CA ASN A 48 32.84 -22.82 -24.01
C ASN A 48 32.29 -23.21 -25.40
N THR A 49 31.05 -23.69 -25.42
CA THR A 49 30.24 -23.89 -26.63
C THR A 49 29.27 -22.72 -26.85
N ASP A 50 28.80 -22.54 -28.07
CA ASP A 50 27.80 -21.50 -28.40
C ASP A 50 26.49 -21.70 -27.59
N GLU A 51 26.06 -22.95 -27.41
CA GLU A 51 24.90 -23.30 -26.59
C GLU A 51 25.07 -22.88 -25.12
N ASN A 52 26.24 -23.13 -24.53
CA ASN A 52 26.52 -22.74 -23.15
C ASN A 52 26.65 -21.21 -23.00
N ARG A 53 27.17 -20.52 -24.02
CA ARG A 53 27.24 -19.07 -24.07
C ARG A 53 25.85 -18.44 -24.11
N GLU A 54 24.96 -18.95 -24.96
CA GLU A 54 23.56 -18.51 -25.04
C GLU A 54 22.83 -18.76 -23.72
N ALA A 55 22.99 -19.95 -23.14
CA ALA A 55 22.39 -20.30 -21.85
C ALA A 55 22.87 -19.37 -20.72
N PHE A 56 24.16 -19.01 -20.69
CA PHE A 56 24.72 -18.05 -19.74
C PHE A 56 24.12 -16.65 -19.90
N HIS A 57 24.05 -16.13 -21.13
CA HIS A 57 23.46 -14.81 -21.38
C HIS A 57 21.97 -14.78 -21.02
N LEU A 58 21.21 -15.84 -21.33
CA LEU A 58 19.81 -15.95 -20.97
C LEU A 58 19.61 -15.99 -19.45
N ALA A 59 20.41 -16.78 -18.74
CA ALA A 59 20.33 -16.87 -17.27
C ALA A 59 20.63 -15.52 -16.61
N ASN A 60 21.65 -14.80 -17.08
CA ASN A 60 21.95 -13.44 -16.59
C ASN A 60 20.85 -12.42 -16.90
N ALA A 61 20.26 -12.47 -18.09
CA ALA A 61 19.12 -11.60 -18.42
C ALA A 61 17.92 -11.86 -17.51
N ASN A 62 17.64 -13.13 -17.19
CA ASN A 62 16.58 -13.51 -16.26
C ASN A 62 16.88 -13.06 -14.82
N LEU A 63 18.14 -13.17 -14.36
CA LEU A 63 18.57 -12.66 -13.07
C LEU A 63 18.38 -11.15 -12.96
N LEU A 64 18.83 -10.38 -13.95
CA LEU A 64 18.64 -8.92 -14.00
C LEU A 64 17.15 -8.55 -13.92
N LYS A 65 16.29 -9.27 -14.65
CA LYS A 65 14.84 -9.05 -14.62
C LYS A 65 14.24 -9.36 -13.23
N ALA A 66 14.69 -10.43 -12.58
CA ALA A 66 14.24 -10.81 -11.24
C ALA A 66 14.66 -9.74 -10.20
N CYS A 67 15.93 -9.31 -10.20
CA CYS A 67 16.41 -8.24 -9.33
C CYS A 67 15.65 -6.93 -9.56
N LYS A 68 15.37 -6.56 -10.82
CA LYS A 68 14.59 -5.35 -11.10
C LYS A 68 13.16 -5.42 -10.54
N THR A 69 12.56 -6.59 -10.59
CA THR A 69 11.22 -6.81 -10.02
C THR A 69 11.25 -6.68 -8.49
N GLU A 70 12.28 -7.23 -7.84
CA GLU A 70 12.51 -7.06 -6.40
C GLU A 70 12.73 -5.61 -6.02
N GLU A 71 13.59 -4.88 -6.75
CA GLU A 71 13.81 -3.44 -6.54
C GLU A 71 12.50 -2.65 -6.60
N ASN A 72 11.68 -2.90 -7.62
CA ASN A 72 10.40 -2.22 -7.77
C ASN A 72 9.45 -2.56 -6.61
N TYR A 73 9.40 -3.82 -6.18
CA TYR A 73 8.61 -4.26 -5.03
C TYR A 73 9.08 -3.61 -3.73
N LEU A 74 10.40 -3.54 -3.51
CA LEU A 74 10.98 -2.87 -2.34
C LEU A 74 10.74 -1.36 -2.39
N ALA A 75 10.86 -0.73 -3.56
CA ALA A 75 10.56 0.68 -3.78
C ALA A 75 9.08 1.00 -3.49
N GLN A 76 8.15 0.18 -3.99
CA GLN A 76 6.71 0.31 -3.69
C GLN A 76 6.41 0.11 -2.21
N ASN A 77 7.05 -0.85 -1.53
CA ASN A 77 6.93 -0.99 -0.08
C ASN A 77 7.61 0.17 0.67
N ALA A 78 8.64 0.77 0.09
CA ALA A 78 9.39 1.90 0.62
C ALA A 78 8.71 3.25 0.40
N ASN A 79 7.57 3.33 -0.32
CA ASN A 79 6.71 4.52 -0.45
C ASN A 79 6.14 5.05 0.89
N ILE A 80 6.71 4.65 2.04
CA ILE A 80 6.52 5.22 3.36
C ILE A 80 7.88 5.75 3.87
N LYS A 81 8.11 7.05 3.57
CA LYS A 81 9.22 7.94 3.98
C LYS A 81 10.56 7.76 3.25
N TRP A 82 10.75 8.58 2.20
CA TRP A 82 12.03 9.11 1.72
C TRP A 82 13.06 8.11 1.14
N LEU A 83 13.18 8.07 -0.19
CA LEU A 83 14.36 7.57 -0.90
C LEU A 83 15.20 8.77 -1.36
N ALA A 84 16.15 9.19 -0.51
CA ALA A 84 17.15 10.19 -0.86
C ALA A 84 18.58 9.63 -0.90
N SER A 85 18.79 8.31 -0.82
CA SER A 85 20.13 7.74 -0.96
C SER A 85 20.07 6.34 -1.55
N GLY A 86 20.84 6.16 -2.61
CA GLY A 86 20.83 5.00 -3.49
C GLY A 86 21.22 3.68 -2.82
N ASP A 87 20.82 2.63 -3.53
CA ASP A 87 20.93 1.20 -3.28
C ASP A 87 19.92 0.61 -2.27
N ALA A 88 18.82 0.11 -2.84
CA ALA A 88 17.66 -0.49 -2.19
C ALA A 88 17.93 -1.88 -1.57
N SER A 89 19.14 -2.42 -1.74
CA SER A 89 19.53 -3.76 -1.26
C SER A 89 20.58 -3.73 -0.14
N THR A 90 20.86 -2.57 0.42
CA THR A 90 21.87 -2.45 1.47
C THR A 90 21.39 -3.05 2.81
N LYS A 91 22.32 -3.65 3.57
CA LYS A 91 22.08 -4.06 4.97
C LYS A 91 21.49 -2.92 5.81
N TYR A 92 21.82 -1.67 5.46
CA TYR A 92 21.28 -0.47 6.06
C TYR A 92 19.76 -0.37 5.88
N PHE A 93 19.24 -0.54 4.66
CA PHE A 93 17.80 -0.52 4.39
C PHE A 93 17.05 -1.61 5.17
N HIS A 94 17.55 -2.85 5.15
CA HIS A 94 16.95 -3.95 5.91
C HIS A 94 16.99 -3.71 7.42
N SER A 95 18.07 -3.12 7.94
CA SER A 95 18.19 -2.74 9.35
C SER A 95 17.19 -1.65 9.73
N LEU A 96 17.02 -0.63 8.88
CA LEU A 96 16.02 0.43 9.04
C LEU A 96 14.60 -0.10 9.05
N VAL A 97 14.25 -0.99 8.11
CA VAL A 97 12.91 -1.62 8.05
C VAL A 97 12.66 -2.47 9.30
N LYS A 98 13.64 -3.28 9.74
CA LYS A 98 13.54 -4.04 10.99
C LYS A 98 13.40 -3.12 12.20
N GLY A 99 14.13 -2.02 12.24
CA GLY A 99 14.05 -0.99 13.27
C GLY A 99 12.66 -0.35 13.34
N LYS A 100 12.11 0.10 12.20
CA LYS A 100 10.75 0.66 12.11
C LYS A 100 9.69 -0.35 12.53
N ARG A 101 9.77 -1.62 12.08
CA ARG A 101 8.84 -2.69 12.52
C ARG A 101 8.91 -2.93 14.02
N ARG A 102 10.12 -2.89 14.59
CA ARG A 102 10.32 -3.02 16.04
C ARG A 102 9.74 -1.84 16.81
N GLN A 103 9.87 -0.61 16.29
CA GLN A 103 9.29 0.59 16.91
C GLN A 103 7.77 0.67 16.78
N ALA A 104 7.20 0.18 15.66
CA ALA A 104 5.75 0.14 15.45
C ALA A 104 5.05 -0.98 16.23
N SER A 105 5.80 -1.95 16.74
CA SER A 105 5.27 -3.04 17.56
C SER A 105 5.10 -2.58 19.00
N ILE A 106 3.86 -2.59 19.47
CA ILE A 106 3.54 -2.41 20.89
C ILE A 106 3.91 -3.71 21.61
N ARG A 107 4.92 -3.65 22.48
CA ARG A 107 5.45 -4.81 23.23
C ARG A 107 5.02 -4.83 24.69
N GLU A 108 4.72 -3.65 25.21
CA GLU A 108 4.25 -3.45 26.56
C GLU A 108 3.23 -2.33 26.55
N LEU A 109 2.18 -2.49 27.35
CA LEU A 109 1.19 -1.46 27.57
C LEU A 109 0.89 -1.39 29.06
N LYS A 110 0.98 -0.19 29.63
CA LYS A 110 0.67 0.03 31.04
C LYS A 110 -0.78 0.45 31.18
N ASP A 111 -1.56 -0.29 31.96
CA ASP A 111 -2.95 0.05 32.22
C ASP A 111 -3.10 1.25 33.18
N HIS A 112 -4.33 1.75 33.33
CA HIS A 112 -4.69 2.84 34.23
C HIS A 112 -4.42 2.52 35.72
N SER A 113 -4.26 1.25 36.10
CA SER A 113 -3.87 0.84 37.47
C SER A 113 -2.36 0.75 37.66
N GLY A 114 -1.60 0.99 36.60
CA GLY A 114 -0.15 0.94 36.58
C GLY A 114 0.45 -0.45 36.34
N LYS A 115 -0.37 -1.46 36.04
CA LYS A 115 0.07 -2.81 35.70
C LYS A 115 0.56 -2.86 34.26
N VAL A 116 1.71 -3.50 34.05
CA VAL A 116 2.29 -3.70 32.70
C VAL A 116 1.72 -4.98 32.08
N LEU A 117 1.13 -4.84 30.91
CA LEU A 117 0.67 -5.93 30.05
C LEU A 117 1.74 -6.20 29.00
N LEU A 118 2.20 -7.45 28.92
CA LEU A 118 3.22 -7.91 27.95
C LEU A 118 2.66 -8.90 26.92
N ASP A 119 1.48 -9.45 27.20
CA ASP A 119 0.79 -10.39 26.31
C ASP A 119 0.01 -9.61 25.24
N LEU A 120 0.27 -9.94 23.96
CA LEU A 120 -0.35 -9.28 22.81
C LEU A 120 -1.88 -9.41 22.80
N ASP A 121 -2.42 -10.55 23.24
CA ASP A 121 -3.87 -10.75 23.28
C ASP A 121 -4.51 -9.92 24.40
N LEU A 122 -3.83 -9.79 25.54
CA LEU A 122 -4.27 -8.91 26.63
C LEU A 122 -4.19 -7.43 26.24
N ILE A 123 -3.13 -7.03 25.54
CA ILE A 123 -2.95 -5.66 25.01
C ILE A 123 -4.08 -5.34 24.02
N ALA A 124 -4.37 -6.25 23.08
CA ALA A 124 -5.41 -6.05 22.07
C ALA A 124 -6.80 -5.91 22.70
N ASN A 125 -7.14 -6.78 23.66
CA ASN A 125 -8.40 -6.71 24.38
C ASN A 125 -8.51 -5.42 25.22
N TYR A 126 -7.45 -5.03 25.91
CA TYR A 126 -7.43 -3.79 26.69
C TYR A 126 -7.66 -2.55 25.82
N ILE A 127 -6.94 -2.44 24.69
CA ILE A 127 -7.10 -1.33 23.75
C ILE A 127 -8.53 -1.27 23.20
N SER A 128 -9.08 -2.44 22.83
CA SER A 128 -10.44 -2.53 22.30
C SER A 128 -11.47 -2.04 23.31
N ASN A 129 -11.43 -2.55 24.54
CA ASN A 129 -12.34 -2.15 25.61
C ASN A 129 -12.21 -0.68 26.00
N HIS A 130 -10.97 -0.14 26.01
CA HIS A 130 -10.72 1.25 26.36
C HIS A 130 -11.35 2.22 25.35
N TYR A 131 -11.16 1.97 24.05
CA TYR A 131 -11.75 2.80 23.01
C TYR A 131 -13.25 2.57 22.88
N GLU A 132 -13.73 1.34 23.07
CA GLU A 132 -15.17 1.06 23.13
C GLU A 132 -15.84 1.89 24.23
N ALA A 133 -15.30 1.90 25.46
CA ALA A 133 -15.83 2.72 26.54
C ALA A 133 -15.75 4.23 26.24
N THR A 134 -14.63 4.69 25.67
CA THR A 134 -14.41 6.12 25.34
C THR A 134 -15.38 6.60 24.26
N PHE A 135 -15.67 5.77 23.26
CA PHE A 135 -16.59 6.11 22.17
C PHE A 135 -18.04 5.68 22.41
N SER A 136 -18.32 5.06 23.56
CA SER A 136 -19.68 4.70 24.00
C SER A 136 -20.22 5.64 25.09
N GLU A 137 -19.53 6.73 25.41
CA GLU A 137 -20.12 7.78 26.26
C GLU A 137 -21.30 8.43 25.53
N ASP A 138 -22.50 8.22 26.06
CA ASP A 138 -23.67 9.02 25.72
C ASP A 138 -23.46 10.44 26.27
N TYR A 139 -23.32 11.40 25.37
CA TYR A 139 -23.19 12.81 25.71
C TYR A 139 -24.43 13.30 26.46
N THR A 140 -24.30 13.63 27.75
CA THR A 140 -25.38 14.12 28.62
C THR A 140 -25.42 15.65 28.73
N GLY A 141 -24.59 16.37 27.97
CA GLY A 141 -24.54 17.84 27.99
C GLY A 141 -25.65 18.49 27.16
N ASN A 142 -26.05 19.70 27.53
CA ASN A 142 -26.91 20.54 26.70
C ASN A 142 -26.05 21.26 25.65
N LEU A 143 -25.97 20.73 24.43
CA LEU A 143 -25.22 21.35 23.32
C LEU A 143 -25.85 22.69 22.87
N GLY A 144 -27.07 23.00 23.30
CA GLY A 144 -27.86 24.16 22.84
C GLY A 144 -27.17 25.50 23.08
N ASP A 145 -26.59 25.71 24.27
CA ASP A 145 -25.93 26.97 24.63
C ASP A 145 -24.61 27.16 23.85
N ILE A 146 -23.92 26.08 23.50
CA ILE A 146 -22.68 26.13 22.71
C ILE A 146 -23.00 26.42 21.24
N ILE A 147 -23.98 25.71 20.67
CA ILE A 147 -24.43 25.91 19.28
C ILE A 147 -24.95 27.34 19.09
N ALA A 148 -25.66 27.91 20.08
CA ALA A 148 -26.18 29.28 20.02
C ALA A 148 -25.10 30.35 19.87
N ASN A 149 -23.86 30.06 20.28
CA ASN A 149 -22.71 30.96 20.17
C ASN A 149 -21.88 30.74 18.88
N ILE A 150 -22.19 29.73 18.09
CA ILE A 150 -21.51 29.47 16.81
C ILE A 150 -22.25 30.26 15.72
N PRO A 151 -21.61 31.28 15.11
CA PRO A 151 -22.24 32.03 14.04
C PRO A 151 -22.52 31.12 12.85
N THR A 152 -23.72 31.23 12.28
CA THR A 152 -24.10 30.47 11.09
C THR A 152 -23.44 31.11 9.87
N VAL A 153 -22.32 30.55 9.42
CA VAL A 153 -21.52 31.08 8.30
C VAL A 153 -22.00 30.51 6.95
N ILE A 154 -22.65 29.35 6.97
CA ILE A 154 -23.18 28.67 5.79
C ILE A 154 -24.63 29.12 5.59
N ASN A 155 -24.91 29.75 4.45
CA ASN A 155 -26.27 30.17 4.10
C ASN A 155 -27.05 29.04 3.39
N ASP A 156 -28.34 29.22 3.18
CA ASP A 156 -29.19 28.21 2.54
C ASP A 156 -28.74 27.87 1.11
N LEU A 157 -28.11 28.82 0.40
CA LEU A 157 -27.57 28.60 -0.94
C LEU A 157 -26.32 27.70 -0.89
N ASP A 158 -25.43 27.93 0.08
CA ASP A 158 -24.25 27.11 0.31
C ASP A 158 -24.65 25.68 0.67
N ASN A 159 -25.66 25.53 1.53
CA ASN A 159 -26.22 24.22 1.87
C ASN A 159 -26.83 23.51 0.64
N GLN A 160 -27.55 24.24 -0.22
CA GLN A 160 -28.06 23.69 -1.48
C GLN A 160 -26.92 23.24 -2.39
N CYS A 161 -25.85 24.04 -2.52
CA CYS A 161 -24.67 23.67 -3.30
C CYS A 161 -23.97 22.40 -2.76
N ILE A 162 -23.75 22.31 -1.43
CA ILE A 162 -23.03 21.17 -0.80
C ILE A 162 -23.87 19.88 -0.82
N THR A 163 -25.20 20.00 -0.83
CA THR A 163 -26.11 18.83 -0.88
C THR A 163 -26.46 18.40 -2.31
N THR A 164 -26.11 19.20 -3.32
CA THR A 164 -26.32 18.83 -4.72
C THR A 164 -25.37 17.69 -5.11
N LEU A 165 -25.84 16.77 -5.97
CA LEU A 165 -25.00 15.71 -6.48
C LEU A 165 -23.87 16.32 -7.33
N PRO A 166 -22.60 15.97 -7.07
CA PRO A 166 -21.48 16.49 -7.85
C PRO A 166 -21.57 16.02 -9.31
N LEU A 167 -21.13 16.88 -10.22
CA LEU A 167 -21.11 16.57 -11.64
C LEU A 167 -20.00 15.56 -11.95
N GLU A 168 -20.15 14.80 -13.04
CA GLU A 168 -19.13 13.83 -13.46
C GLU A 168 -17.77 14.53 -13.73
N GLU A 169 -17.79 15.75 -14.26
CA GLU A 169 -16.59 16.55 -14.49
C GLU A 169 -15.88 16.95 -13.20
N GLU A 170 -16.64 17.28 -12.14
CA GLU A 170 -16.07 17.60 -10.82
C GLU A 170 -15.45 16.36 -10.17
N ILE A 171 -16.12 15.21 -10.28
CA ILE A 171 -15.60 13.93 -9.79
C ILE A 171 -14.30 13.57 -10.53
N LYS A 172 -14.25 13.78 -11.84
CA LYS A 172 -13.03 13.58 -12.64
C LYS A 172 -11.95 14.57 -12.18
N ALA A 173 -12.22 15.87 -12.17
CA ALA A 173 -11.23 16.87 -11.74
C ALA A 173 -10.63 16.55 -10.36
N ALA A 174 -11.46 16.12 -9.40
CA ALA A 174 -11.02 15.72 -8.07
C ALA A 174 -10.11 14.48 -8.09
N ILE A 175 -10.44 13.44 -8.87
CA ILE A 175 -9.61 12.23 -9.00
C ILE A 175 -8.24 12.56 -9.59
N TRP A 176 -8.17 13.45 -10.59
CA TRP A 176 -6.90 13.84 -11.22
C TRP A 176 -6.05 14.77 -10.37
N GLN A 177 -6.63 15.45 -9.37
CA GLN A 177 -5.90 16.26 -8.40
C GLN A 177 -5.28 15.43 -7.26
N LEU A 178 -5.60 14.14 -7.17
CA LEU A 178 -5.00 13.23 -6.19
C LEU A 178 -3.50 13.06 -6.46
N ASN A 179 -2.72 12.96 -5.40
CA ASN A 179 -1.29 12.74 -5.47
C ASN A 179 -0.99 11.23 -5.61
N PRO A 180 -0.39 10.78 -6.74
CA PRO A 180 -0.16 9.36 -6.99
C PRO A 180 0.73 8.68 -5.94
N ASN A 181 1.53 9.45 -5.19
CA ASN A 181 2.40 8.95 -4.13
C ASN A 181 1.78 9.01 -2.72
N SER A 182 0.48 9.29 -2.59
CA SER A 182 -0.21 9.28 -1.30
C SER A 182 -0.27 7.87 -0.70
N SER A 183 -0.30 7.81 0.63
CA SER A 183 -0.44 6.55 1.36
C SER A 183 -1.82 5.94 1.12
N ALA A 184 -1.89 4.62 0.95
CA ALA A 184 -3.16 3.92 0.83
C ALA A 184 -4.00 4.06 2.10
N GLY A 185 -5.31 4.20 1.92
CA GLY A 185 -6.27 4.21 3.02
C GLY A 185 -6.43 2.84 3.68
N PRO A 186 -7.33 2.71 4.67
CA PRO A 186 -7.64 1.43 5.32
C PRO A 186 -8.20 0.36 4.35
N ASP A 187 -8.63 0.75 3.16
CA ASP A 187 -9.04 -0.14 2.07
C ASP A 187 -7.85 -0.78 1.33
N GLY A 188 -6.66 -0.20 1.44
CA GLY A 188 -5.41 -0.71 0.88
C GLY A 188 -5.17 -0.34 -0.59
N TYR A 189 -5.92 0.63 -1.14
CA TYR A 189 -5.71 1.16 -2.48
C TYR A 189 -5.14 2.58 -2.37
N ASN A 190 -4.11 2.88 -3.17
CA ASN A 190 -3.53 4.22 -3.24
C ASN A 190 -4.26 5.07 -4.29
N GLU A 191 -3.96 6.36 -4.31
CA GLU A 191 -4.56 7.32 -5.23
C GLU A 191 -4.25 6.97 -6.70
N GLU A 192 -3.03 6.48 -6.98
CA GLU A 192 -2.62 6.01 -8.30
C GLU A 192 -3.57 4.95 -8.89
N PHE A 193 -4.02 3.99 -8.07
CA PHE A 193 -4.99 2.97 -8.47
C PHE A 193 -6.30 3.57 -9.01
N PHE A 194 -6.83 4.61 -8.36
CA PHE A 194 -8.07 5.24 -8.77
C PHE A 194 -7.91 6.09 -10.03
N THR A 195 -6.79 6.81 -10.17
CA THR A 195 -6.45 7.50 -11.42
C THR A 195 -6.33 6.54 -12.59
N LEU A 196 -5.61 5.42 -12.45
CA LEU A 196 -5.46 4.40 -13.50
C LEU A 196 -6.78 3.77 -13.90
N LEU A 197 -7.67 3.52 -12.94
CA LEU A 197 -9.01 3.00 -13.23
C LEU A 197 -9.84 4.01 -14.04
N GLY A 198 -9.72 5.30 -13.71
CA GLY A 198 -10.34 6.41 -14.46
C GLY A 198 -9.82 6.53 -15.89
N TYR A 199 -8.52 6.31 -16.12
CA TYR A 199 -7.90 6.30 -17.45
C TYR A 199 -8.50 5.23 -18.38
N HIS A 200 -8.84 4.05 -17.86
CA HIS A 200 -9.41 2.96 -18.66
C HIS A 200 -10.89 3.17 -19.02
N GLN A 201 -11.63 3.95 -18.24
CA GLN A 201 -13.03 4.30 -18.51
C GLN A 201 -13.17 5.53 -19.43
N GLY A 202 -12.06 6.22 -19.73
CA GLY A 202 -12.06 7.56 -20.35
C GLY A 202 -11.42 7.71 -21.73
N ARG A 203 -11.00 6.65 -22.45
CA ARG A 203 -10.52 6.81 -23.84
C ARG A 203 -11.67 6.73 -24.85
N PRO A 204 -11.94 7.78 -25.66
CA PRO A 204 -12.31 7.56 -27.04
C PRO A 204 -11.11 6.94 -27.75
N TYR A 205 -11.37 5.88 -28.53
CA TYR A 205 -10.41 5.26 -29.42
C TYR A 205 -9.84 6.33 -30.37
N GLN A 206 -8.60 6.76 -30.17
CA GLN A 206 -7.85 7.44 -31.22
C GLN A 206 -6.86 6.43 -31.78
N GLY A 207 -7.26 5.83 -32.90
CA GLY A 207 -6.36 5.04 -33.72
C GLY A 207 -5.27 5.95 -34.26
N HIS A 208 -4.02 5.61 -33.99
CA HIS A 208 -2.91 6.19 -34.72
C HIS A 208 -2.82 5.48 -36.07
N SER A 209 -3.01 6.27 -37.14
CA SER A 209 -2.57 5.95 -38.49
C SER A 209 -1.05 6.07 -38.60
#